data_AF-A0A1I0SKS7-F1
#
_entry.id   AF-A0A1I0SKS7-F1
#
_cell.length_a   1.000
_cell.length_b   1.000
_cell.length_c   1.000
_cell.angle_alpha   90.00
_cell.angle_beta   90.00
_cell.angle_gamma   90.00
#
_symmetry.space_group_name_H-M   'P 1'
#
loop_
_entity.id
_entity.type
_entity.pdbx_description
1 polymer ?
#
loop_
_entity_poly.entity_id
_entity_poly.type
_entity_poly.pdbx_seq_one_letter_code
_entity_poly.pdbx_strand_id
1 'polypeptide(L)'
;MERRRRIQRLCASRSTRSALAGSLVVMTAAGCSNPFVDRIAFRPPTAVVTSSPTCLAENIVTDLTGLGPWDPALAGNAPEPGYPPADFRVVGALRCERGTDASGMRTIDSVRLEGDVLSVFSAFSADSFRFPDGTYASCINFGVAPVGLWLVDDTGAAFRPAWPADPCNLQNAPYLALRHLTEVGRSSHPNGLDDRFATSCEQDSHAASFEPTTADDVAAAEEPSENTAA
;
A
#
# COMPACT_ATOMS: atom_id res chain seq x y z
N MET A 1 -30.83 70.17 14.19
CA MET A 1 -30.59 71.23 13.19
C MET A 1 -30.00 70.55 11.96
N GLU A 2 -30.80 69.95 11.09
CA GLU A 2 -31.63 70.55 10.03
C GLU A 2 -30.84 71.15 8.86
N ARG A 3 -31.24 70.73 7.65
CA ARG A 3 -31.05 71.30 6.29
C ARG A 3 -29.99 70.61 5.42
N ARG A 4 -30.22 70.31 4.14
CA ARG A 4 -31.41 70.45 3.26
C ARG A 4 -31.21 69.63 1.97
N ARG A 5 -32.33 69.16 1.42
CA ARG A 5 -32.59 68.56 0.09
C ARG A 5 -32.16 69.41 -1.13
N ARG A 6 -31.85 68.73 -2.25
CA ARG A 6 -32.34 68.89 -3.67
C ARG A 6 -31.36 68.15 -4.60
N ILE A 7 -31.66 67.14 -5.45
CA ILE A 7 -32.67 66.85 -6.51
C ILE A 7 -32.76 67.92 -7.62
N GLN A 8 -32.14 67.62 -8.77
CA GLN A 8 -32.52 67.90 -10.18
C GLN A 8 -31.86 66.77 -11.01
N ARG A 9 -32.53 65.76 -11.59
CA ARG A 9 -33.49 65.65 -12.72
C ARG A 9 -33.11 66.47 -13.97
N LEU A 10 -33.00 65.75 -15.10
CA LEU A 10 -33.06 66.10 -16.54
C LEU A 10 -31.86 65.42 -17.25
N CYS A 11 -31.96 64.60 -18.30
CA CYS A 11 -33.03 64.28 -19.24
C CYS A 11 -32.92 62.82 -19.67
N ALA A 12 -34.06 62.13 -19.76
CA ALA A 12 -34.19 60.91 -20.53
C ALA A 12 -34.50 61.28 -21.99
N SER A 13 -33.67 60.84 -22.94
CA SER A 13 -34.02 60.76 -24.35
C SER A 13 -34.14 59.28 -24.75
N ARG A 14 -35.35 58.89 -25.14
CA ARG A 14 -35.64 57.62 -25.84
C ARG A 14 -35.50 57.87 -27.33
N SER A 15 -34.68 57.08 -28.02
CA SER A 15 -34.82 56.60 -29.41
C SER A 15 -33.47 55.95 -29.75
N THR A 16 -33.28 54.79 -30.38
CA THR A 16 -34.11 53.96 -31.24
C THR A 16 -33.45 52.57 -31.27
N ARG A 17 -34.22 51.54 -31.60
CA ARG A 17 -33.79 50.15 -31.76
C ARG A 17 -32.60 50.00 -32.71
N SER A 18 -31.56 49.28 -32.29
CA SER A 18 -30.66 48.55 -33.17
C SER A 18 -30.20 47.27 -32.46
N ALA A 19 -30.58 46.14 -33.05
CA ALA A 19 -30.11 44.83 -32.68
C ALA A 19 -28.61 44.74 -32.95
N LEU A 20 -27.82 44.43 -31.93
CA LEU A 20 -26.47 43.93 -32.07
C LEU A 20 -26.30 42.79 -31.08
N ALA A 21 -26.19 41.59 -31.65
CA ALA A 21 -25.79 40.38 -30.98
C ALA A 21 -24.48 40.62 -30.23
N GLY A 22 -24.55 40.67 -28.91
CA GLY A 22 -23.38 40.70 -28.03
C GLY A 22 -23.14 39.29 -27.51
N SER A 23 -22.13 38.63 -28.06
CA SER A 23 -21.66 37.30 -27.67
C SER A 23 -21.63 37.11 -26.15
N LEU A 24 -22.38 36.12 -25.68
CA LEU A 24 -22.21 35.54 -24.36
C LEU A 24 -20.85 34.81 -24.37
N VAL A 25 -19.79 35.50 -23.97
CA VAL A 25 -18.51 34.85 -23.67
C VAL A 25 -18.75 34.03 -22.41
N VAL A 26 -19.03 32.75 -22.60
CA VAL A 26 -18.92 31.75 -21.53
C VAL A 26 -17.43 31.73 -21.18
N MET A 27 -17.06 32.41 -20.09
CA MET A 27 -15.82 32.13 -19.40
C MET A 27 -15.94 30.68 -18.92
N THR A 28 -15.47 29.73 -19.75
CA THR A 28 -15.04 28.44 -19.23
C THR A 28 -13.94 28.78 -18.25
N ALA A 29 -14.24 28.68 -16.95
CA ALA A 29 -13.23 28.60 -15.94
C ALA A 29 -12.35 27.41 -16.36
N ALA A 30 -11.20 27.71 -16.96
CA ALA A 30 -10.09 26.79 -16.98
C ALA A 30 -9.79 26.61 -15.49
N GLY A 31 -10.34 25.53 -14.92
CA GLY A 31 -10.02 25.12 -13.57
C GLY A 31 -8.50 25.10 -13.51
N CYS A 32 -7.93 25.82 -12.55
CA CYS A 32 -6.54 25.65 -12.21
C CYS A 32 -6.39 24.17 -11.81
N SER A 33 -6.02 23.32 -12.76
CA SER A 33 -5.58 21.97 -12.50
C SER A 33 -4.36 22.12 -11.62
N ASN A 34 -4.55 21.83 -10.34
CA ASN A 34 -3.45 21.82 -9.40
C ASN A 34 -2.61 20.60 -9.81
N PRO A 35 -1.38 20.78 -10.31
CA PRO A 35 -0.56 19.66 -10.79
C PRO A 35 -0.19 18.68 -9.66
N PHE A 36 -0.50 19.03 -8.41
CA PHE A 36 -0.35 18.20 -7.21
C PHE A 36 -1.64 17.45 -6.80
N VAL A 37 -2.77 17.67 -7.48
CA VAL A 37 -4.08 17.08 -7.15
C VAL A 37 -4.66 16.26 -8.30
N ASP A 38 -4.24 16.52 -9.55
CA ASP A 38 -4.61 15.66 -10.67
C ASP A 38 -3.82 14.35 -10.59
N ARG A 39 -4.55 13.27 -10.27
CA ARG A 39 -4.07 11.90 -10.25
C ARG A 39 -5.07 11.01 -10.95
N ILE A 40 -4.56 9.99 -11.65
CA ILE A 40 -5.39 9.03 -12.38
C ILE A 40 -5.49 7.75 -11.54
N ALA A 41 -6.71 7.35 -11.24
CA ALA A 41 -6.99 6.06 -10.62
C ALA A 41 -6.73 4.91 -11.61
N PHE A 42 -6.12 3.84 -11.13
CA PHE A 42 -5.93 2.60 -11.89
C PHE A 42 -5.95 1.40 -10.96
N ARG A 43 -6.14 0.21 -11.53
CA ARG A 43 -5.98 -1.07 -10.83
C ARG A 43 -4.94 -1.90 -11.54
N PRO A 44 -4.02 -2.56 -10.80
CA PRO A 44 -3.14 -3.55 -11.40
C PRO A 44 -3.95 -4.76 -11.89
N PRO A 45 -3.35 -5.65 -12.70
CA PRO A 45 -3.97 -6.93 -13.05
C PRO A 45 -4.41 -7.70 -11.80
N THR A 46 -5.51 -8.45 -11.89
CA THR A 46 -5.97 -9.31 -10.80
C THR A 46 -4.89 -10.32 -10.42
N ALA A 47 -4.67 -10.50 -9.12
CA ALA A 47 -3.69 -11.42 -8.60
C ALA A 47 -4.01 -12.87 -8.97
N VAL A 48 -2.96 -13.66 -9.19
CA VAL A 48 -3.08 -15.09 -9.43
C VAL A 48 -3.20 -15.81 -8.08
N VAL A 49 -4.20 -16.67 -7.96
CA VAL A 49 -4.40 -17.54 -6.79
C VAL A 49 -3.62 -18.84 -6.99
N THR A 50 -2.87 -19.25 -5.98
CA THR A 50 -2.12 -20.51 -5.92
C THR A 50 -2.56 -21.34 -4.73
N SER A 51 -2.48 -22.67 -4.84
CA SER A 51 -2.74 -23.60 -3.74
C SER A 51 -1.57 -23.74 -2.76
N SER A 52 -0.41 -23.17 -3.08
CA SER A 52 0.83 -23.38 -2.34
C SER A 52 1.55 -22.06 -2.06
N PRO A 53 1.06 -21.22 -1.13
CA PRO A 53 1.81 -20.06 -0.66
C PRO A 53 3.11 -20.52 0.00
N THR A 54 4.22 -19.84 -0.32
CA THR A 54 5.52 -20.17 0.25
C THR A 54 6.39 -18.93 0.38
N CYS A 55 7.20 -18.90 1.44
CA CYS A 55 8.25 -17.90 1.63
C CYS A 55 9.58 -18.31 0.99
N LEU A 56 9.69 -19.55 0.52
CA LEU A 56 10.88 -20.09 -0.16
C LEU A 56 10.77 -19.98 -1.70
N ALA A 57 9.91 -19.10 -2.21
CA ALA A 57 9.94 -18.79 -3.63
C ALA A 57 11.19 -17.96 -3.95
N GLU A 58 11.87 -18.28 -5.05
CA GLU A 58 13.12 -17.63 -5.46
C GLU A 58 13.05 -16.10 -5.44
N ASN A 59 12.07 -15.50 -6.13
CA ASN A 59 11.87 -14.05 -6.11
C ASN A 59 11.62 -13.46 -4.72
N ILE A 60 10.88 -14.14 -3.85
CA ILE A 60 10.62 -13.65 -2.48
C ILE A 60 11.91 -13.67 -1.65
N VAL A 61 12.67 -14.76 -1.71
CA VAL A 61 13.92 -14.88 -0.95
C VAL A 61 14.97 -13.90 -1.46
N THR A 62 15.10 -13.76 -2.77
CA THR A 62 16.03 -12.80 -3.37
C THR A 62 15.70 -11.37 -2.98
N ASP A 63 14.42 -10.98 -3.01
CA ASP A 63 14.02 -9.64 -2.57
C ASP A 63 14.25 -9.43 -1.07
N LEU A 64 13.96 -10.43 -0.23
CA LEU A 64 14.15 -10.33 1.22
C LEU A 64 15.63 -10.26 1.63
N THR A 65 16.50 -11.00 0.96
CA THR A 65 17.90 -11.19 1.37
C THR A 65 18.91 -10.38 0.56
N GLY A 66 18.52 -9.87 -0.63
CA GLY A 66 19.44 -9.20 -1.56
C GLY A 66 20.45 -10.15 -2.21
N LEU A 67 20.26 -11.45 -2.04
CA LEU A 67 21.17 -12.48 -2.51
C LEU A 67 20.41 -13.41 -3.50
N GLY A 68 21.12 -14.02 -4.45
CA GLY A 68 20.50 -14.83 -5.53
C GLY A 68 19.94 -16.20 -5.10
N PRO A 69 19.51 -17.08 -6.01
CA PRO A 69 19.06 -18.42 -5.65
C PRO A 69 20.25 -19.35 -5.30
N TRP A 70 20.77 -19.31 -4.07
CA TRP A 70 21.80 -20.27 -3.63
C TRP A 70 21.24 -21.44 -2.81
N ASP A 71 20.03 -21.29 -2.24
CA ASP A 71 19.42 -22.35 -1.45
C ASP A 71 18.72 -23.38 -2.37
N PRO A 72 19.15 -24.65 -2.38
CA PRO A 72 18.51 -25.69 -3.19
C PRO A 72 17.08 -26.02 -2.74
N ALA A 73 16.65 -25.56 -1.55
CA ALA A 73 15.28 -25.70 -1.07
C ALA A 73 14.30 -24.68 -1.70
N LEU A 74 14.81 -23.73 -2.50
CA LEU A 74 13.95 -22.74 -3.17
C LEU A 74 13.00 -23.42 -4.16
N ALA A 75 11.75 -23.03 -4.09
CA ALA A 75 10.75 -23.34 -5.10
C ALA A 75 10.94 -22.44 -6.33
N GLY A 76 10.19 -22.71 -7.38
CA GLY A 76 10.07 -21.75 -8.49
C GLY A 76 9.50 -20.40 -8.03
N ASN A 77 9.51 -19.42 -8.94
CA ASN A 77 9.01 -18.08 -8.66
C ASN A 77 7.54 -18.07 -8.20
N ALA A 78 7.25 -17.28 -7.18
CA ALA A 78 5.90 -16.95 -6.78
C ALA A 78 5.25 -16.05 -7.84
N PRO A 79 3.93 -16.11 -8.03
CA PRO A 79 3.22 -15.21 -8.93
C PRO A 79 3.46 -13.74 -8.59
N GLU A 80 3.33 -12.87 -9.58
CA GLU A 80 3.42 -11.42 -9.34
C GLU A 80 2.28 -10.93 -8.44
N PRO A 81 2.52 -9.94 -7.56
CA PRO A 81 1.46 -9.30 -6.80
C PRO A 81 0.43 -8.64 -7.72
N GLY A 82 -0.86 -8.70 -7.35
CA GLY A 82 -1.95 -8.12 -8.14
C GLY A 82 -3.12 -7.61 -7.32
N TYR A 83 -4.13 -7.10 -8.01
CA TYR A 83 -5.38 -6.63 -7.38
C TYR A 83 -6.16 -7.81 -6.77
N PRO A 84 -6.78 -7.68 -5.58
CA PRO A 84 -7.54 -8.76 -4.96
C PRO A 84 -8.63 -9.34 -5.88
N PRO A 85 -8.74 -10.67 -6.03
CA PRO A 85 -9.86 -11.29 -6.75
C PRO A 85 -11.18 -11.05 -6.03
N ALA A 86 -12.25 -10.72 -6.76
CA ALA A 86 -13.50 -10.22 -6.19
C ALA A 86 -14.25 -11.24 -5.31
N ASP A 87 -14.06 -12.51 -5.59
CA ASP A 87 -14.69 -13.67 -4.97
C ASP A 87 -13.77 -14.41 -3.98
N PHE A 88 -12.57 -13.88 -3.75
CA PHE A 88 -11.63 -14.47 -2.79
C PHE A 88 -12.06 -14.20 -1.35
N ARG A 89 -12.16 -15.25 -0.53
CA ARG A 89 -12.55 -15.16 0.87
C ARG A 89 -11.34 -15.29 1.77
N VAL A 90 -10.75 -14.16 2.15
CA VAL A 90 -9.60 -14.15 3.06
C VAL A 90 -10.00 -14.61 4.47
N VAL A 91 -9.16 -15.45 5.07
CA VAL A 91 -9.28 -15.89 6.48
C VAL A 91 -7.99 -15.68 7.26
N GLY A 92 -6.87 -15.49 6.58
CA GLY A 92 -5.55 -15.32 7.19
C GLY A 92 -4.58 -14.59 6.26
N ALA A 93 -3.40 -14.29 6.78
CA ALA A 93 -2.27 -13.86 5.98
C ALA A 93 -1.02 -14.69 6.31
N LEU A 94 -0.16 -14.87 5.30
CA LEU A 94 1.18 -15.41 5.48
C LEU A 94 2.17 -14.28 5.18
N ARG A 95 3.03 -13.97 6.15
CA ARG A 95 4.07 -12.96 6.04
C ARG A 95 5.43 -13.65 6.06
N CYS A 96 6.25 -13.34 5.07
CA CYS A 96 7.62 -13.80 5.02
C CYS A 96 8.55 -12.74 5.61
N GLU A 97 9.43 -13.16 6.49
CA GLU A 97 10.40 -12.28 7.12
C GLU A 97 11.76 -12.95 7.29
N ARG A 98 12.78 -12.13 7.51
CA ARG A 98 14.10 -12.62 7.89
C ARG A 98 14.12 -12.80 9.40
N GLY A 99 14.64 -13.94 9.84
CA GLY A 99 14.83 -14.26 11.24
C GLY A 99 16.25 -14.68 11.55
N THR A 100 16.46 -15.09 12.79
CA THR A 100 17.69 -15.74 13.24
C THR A 100 17.29 -16.79 14.26
N ASP A 101 17.76 -18.03 14.09
CA ASP A 101 17.45 -19.11 15.00
C ASP A 101 18.30 -19.07 16.28
N ALA A 102 18.00 -19.96 17.23
CA ALA A 102 18.71 -20.05 18.50
C ALA A 102 20.21 -20.39 18.37
N SER A 103 20.65 -20.89 17.20
CA SER A 103 22.05 -21.18 16.91
C SER A 103 22.80 -20.00 16.28
N GLY A 104 22.11 -18.88 16.01
CA GLY A 104 22.66 -17.73 15.31
C GLY A 104 22.64 -17.86 13.78
N MET A 105 21.95 -18.87 13.24
CA MET A 105 21.78 -19.04 11.80
C MET A 105 20.66 -18.13 11.30
N ARG A 106 20.86 -17.48 10.15
CA ARG A 106 19.83 -16.72 9.46
C ARG A 106 18.72 -17.66 8.97
N THR A 107 17.49 -17.17 9.07
CA THR A 107 16.31 -17.92 8.65
C THR A 107 15.42 -17.10 7.73
N ILE A 108 14.67 -17.80 6.89
CA ILE A 108 13.46 -17.28 6.27
C ILE A 108 12.28 -17.82 7.05
N ASP A 109 11.54 -16.92 7.69
CA ASP A 109 10.42 -17.24 8.55
C ASP A 109 9.12 -17.06 7.77
N SER A 110 8.23 -18.04 7.93
CA SER A 110 6.85 -17.99 7.46
C SER A 110 5.95 -17.77 8.67
N VAL A 111 5.38 -16.58 8.76
CA VAL A 111 4.56 -16.12 9.88
C VAL A 111 3.09 -16.12 9.49
N ARG A 112 2.28 -16.90 10.19
CA ARG A 112 0.83 -16.94 10.02
C ARG A 112 0.19 -15.86 10.88
N LEU A 113 -0.63 -15.04 10.26
CA LEU A 113 -1.33 -13.93 10.87
C LEU A 113 -2.84 -14.12 10.75
N GLU A 114 -3.57 -13.90 11.84
CA GLU A 114 -5.04 -13.92 11.91
C GLU A 114 -5.57 -12.66 12.62
N GLY A 115 -6.88 -12.48 12.65
CA GLY A 115 -7.54 -11.28 13.21
C GLY A 115 -8.50 -10.64 12.22
N ASP A 116 -8.56 -9.30 12.19
CA ASP A 116 -9.40 -8.56 11.23
C ASP A 116 -8.79 -8.50 9.82
N VAL A 117 -8.73 -9.68 9.19
CA VAL A 117 -8.20 -9.86 7.83
C VAL A 117 -9.09 -9.23 6.76
N LEU A 118 -10.38 -8.99 7.06
CA LEU A 118 -11.29 -8.31 6.14
C LEU A 118 -10.92 -6.83 5.99
N SER A 119 -10.49 -6.17 7.08
CA SER A 119 -9.93 -4.82 7.00
C SER A 119 -8.68 -4.78 6.13
N VAL A 120 -7.80 -5.78 6.25
CA VAL A 120 -6.61 -5.91 5.39
C VAL A 120 -7.00 -6.06 3.92
N PHE A 121 -7.92 -6.97 3.61
CA PHE A 121 -8.41 -7.17 2.25
C PHE A 121 -9.06 -5.90 1.67
N SER A 122 -9.85 -5.19 2.48
CA SER A 122 -10.44 -3.91 2.08
C SER A 122 -9.37 -2.85 1.80
N ALA A 123 -8.31 -2.79 2.60
CA ALA A 123 -7.22 -1.84 2.41
C ALA A 123 -6.45 -2.11 1.10
N PHE A 124 -6.22 -3.39 0.76
CA PHE A 124 -5.58 -3.77 -0.51
C PHE A 124 -6.51 -3.66 -1.72
N SER A 125 -7.83 -3.55 -1.52
CA SER A 125 -8.81 -3.34 -2.58
C SER A 125 -8.97 -1.87 -2.99
N ALA A 126 -8.24 -0.94 -2.35
CA ALA A 126 -8.24 0.46 -2.72
C ALA A 126 -7.70 0.68 -4.14
N ASP A 127 -8.19 1.72 -4.81
CA ASP A 127 -7.65 2.12 -6.11
C ASP A 127 -6.22 2.66 -5.95
N SER A 128 -5.34 2.31 -6.89
CA SER A 128 -4.01 2.92 -6.99
C SER A 128 -4.08 4.21 -7.79
N PHE A 129 -3.14 5.12 -7.56
CA PHE A 129 -3.07 6.41 -8.25
C PHE A 129 -1.70 6.62 -8.88
N ARG A 130 -1.70 7.22 -10.07
CA ARG A 130 -0.48 7.64 -10.78
C ARG A 130 -0.61 9.08 -11.29
N PHE A 131 0.53 9.68 -11.65
CA PHE A 131 0.51 10.96 -12.35
C PHE A 131 -0.22 10.85 -13.69
N PRO A 132 -0.89 11.92 -14.14
CA PRO A 132 -1.47 11.96 -15.46
C PRO A 132 -0.42 11.70 -16.54
N ASP A 133 -0.83 11.04 -17.63
CA ASP A 133 0.08 10.72 -18.72
C ASP A 133 0.74 12.02 -19.26
N GLY A 134 2.06 11.98 -19.47
CA GLY A 134 2.83 13.16 -19.87
C GLY A 134 3.21 14.12 -18.73
N THR A 135 2.80 13.83 -17.48
CA THR A 135 3.25 14.55 -16.28
C THR A 135 4.35 13.76 -15.59
N TYR A 136 5.47 14.43 -15.30
CA TYR A 136 6.55 13.88 -14.50
C TYR A 136 6.78 14.77 -13.28
N ALA A 137 6.83 14.15 -12.11
CA ALA A 137 7.27 14.80 -10.89
C ALA A 137 8.40 13.97 -10.27
N SER A 138 9.44 14.64 -9.79
CA SER A 138 10.46 14.01 -8.96
C SER A 138 9.95 13.92 -7.53
N CYS A 139 9.69 12.72 -7.04
CA CYS A 139 9.36 12.50 -5.64
C CYS A 139 10.65 12.41 -4.81
N ILE A 140 10.65 13.03 -3.63
CA ILE A 140 11.81 12.99 -2.71
C ILE A 140 11.98 11.58 -2.14
N ASN A 141 10.87 10.86 -1.92
CA ASN A 141 10.85 9.49 -1.43
C ASN A 141 9.96 8.65 -2.35
N PHE A 142 10.30 7.38 -2.52
CA PHE A 142 9.43 6.36 -3.08
C PHE A 142 9.26 5.26 -2.03
N GLY A 143 8.02 4.87 -1.77
CA GLY A 143 7.74 3.71 -0.92
C GLY A 143 8.06 2.44 -1.68
N VAL A 144 8.77 1.52 -1.02
CA VAL A 144 8.92 0.16 -1.52
C VAL A 144 7.97 -0.76 -0.78
N ALA A 145 7.24 -1.58 -1.53
CA ALA A 145 6.26 -2.48 -0.96
C ALA A 145 7.00 -3.62 -0.24
N PRO A 146 6.59 -3.96 0.99
CA PRO A 146 7.05 -5.17 1.62
C PRO A 146 6.81 -6.40 0.76
N VAL A 147 7.83 -7.24 0.64
CA VAL A 147 7.75 -8.49 -0.12
C VAL A 147 7.30 -9.65 0.77
N GLY A 148 6.84 -10.74 0.14
CA GLY A 148 6.48 -11.95 0.85
C GLY A 148 5.18 -11.89 1.66
N LEU A 149 4.23 -11.04 1.28
CA LEU A 149 2.88 -11.10 1.83
C LEU A 149 1.96 -11.96 0.95
N TRP A 150 1.19 -12.82 1.60
CA TRP A 150 0.10 -13.58 1.00
C TRP A 150 -1.19 -13.39 1.79
N LEU A 151 -2.32 -13.23 1.11
CA LEU A 151 -3.65 -13.35 1.71
C LEU A 151 -4.20 -14.74 1.42
N VAL A 152 -4.63 -15.44 2.46
CA VAL A 152 -4.92 -16.88 2.45
C VAL A 152 -6.40 -17.12 2.73
N ASP A 153 -7.00 -18.08 2.03
CA ASP A 153 -8.39 -18.53 2.25
C ASP A 153 -8.48 -19.78 3.14
N ASP A 154 -9.71 -20.25 3.38
CA ASP A 154 -10.01 -21.42 4.22
C ASP A 154 -9.57 -22.76 3.63
N THR A 155 -9.24 -22.80 2.34
CA THR A 155 -8.69 -23.99 1.66
C THR A 155 -7.16 -24.02 1.71
N GLY A 156 -6.52 -22.94 2.16
CA GLY A 156 -5.07 -22.75 2.11
C GLY A 156 -4.58 -22.20 0.77
N ALA A 157 -5.48 -21.89 -0.16
CA ALA A 157 -5.10 -21.15 -1.35
C ALA A 157 -4.85 -19.68 -1.01
N ALA A 158 -4.02 -19.02 -1.80
CA ALA A 158 -3.53 -17.70 -1.48
C ALA A 158 -3.15 -16.91 -2.73
N PHE A 159 -3.12 -15.59 -2.59
CA PHE A 159 -2.59 -14.69 -3.60
C PHE A 159 -1.69 -13.62 -2.97
N ARG A 160 -0.83 -13.00 -3.79
CA ARG A 160 0.01 -11.88 -3.37
C ARG A 160 -0.69 -10.56 -3.70
N PRO A 161 -1.07 -9.73 -2.70
CA PRO A 161 -1.73 -8.47 -2.98
C PRO A 161 -0.69 -7.42 -3.43
N ALA A 162 -0.99 -6.71 -4.52
CA ALA A 162 -0.24 -5.53 -4.91
C ALA A 162 -0.58 -4.38 -3.96
N TRP A 163 0.45 -3.68 -3.50
CA TRP A 163 0.26 -2.53 -2.61
C TRP A 163 -0.39 -1.36 -3.39
N PRO A 164 -1.49 -0.76 -2.90
CA PRO A 164 -2.09 0.39 -3.56
C PRO A 164 -1.11 1.56 -3.60
N ALA A 165 -0.87 2.06 -4.80
CA ALA A 165 0.08 3.14 -5.05
C ALA A 165 -0.58 4.52 -4.91
N ASP A 166 0.23 5.50 -4.58
CA ASP A 166 0.01 6.93 -4.78
C ASP A 166 1.16 7.46 -5.66
N PRO A 167 1.01 8.61 -6.35
CA PRO A 167 1.98 9.05 -7.35
C PRO A 167 3.43 9.19 -6.83
N CYS A 168 3.61 9.43 -5.54
CA CYS A 168 4.92 9.52 -4.90
C CYS A 168 5.17 8.50 -3.79
N ASN A 169 4.23 7.59 -3.50
CA ASN A 169 4.42 6.66 -2.38
C ASN A 169 3.46 5.46 -2.47
N LEU A 170 3.50 4.60 -1.46
CA LEU A 170 2.47 3.62 -1.21
C LEU A 170 1.41 4.19 -0.26
N GLN A 171 0.17 3.73 -0.41
CA GLN A 171 -0.89 4.08 0.53
C GLN A 171 -0.64 3.40 1.87
N ASN A 172 -0.91 4.09 2.98
CA ASN A 172 -0.62 3.58 4.32
C ASN A 172 -1.65 2.59 4.87
N ALA A 173 -2.87 2.57 4.31
CA ALA A 173 -3.97 1.78 4.86
C ALA A 173 -3.63 0.28 5.03
N PRO A 174 -2.95 -0.40 4.07
CA PRO A 174 -2.59 -1.80 4.26
C PRO A 174 -1.60 -2.03 5.40
N TYR A 175 -0.62 -1.14 5.60
CA TYR A 175 0.31 -1.23 6.73
C TYR A 175 -0.44 -1.11 8.06
N LEU A 176 -1.35 -0.14 8.16
CA LEU A 176 -2.17 0.07 9.35
C LEU A 176 -3.12 -1.09 9.63
N ALA A 177 -3.64 -1.76 8.60
CA ALA A 177 -4.47 -2.95 8.81
C ALA A 177 -3.63 -4.16 9.25
N LEU A 178 -2.47 -4.38 8.62
CA LEU A 178 -1.60 -5.52 8.90
C LEU A 178 -1.04 -5.53 10.34
N ARG A 179 -0.70 -4.35 10.89
CA ARG A 179 -0.19 -4.23 12.28
C ARG A 179 -1.21 -4.61 13.37
N HIS A 180 -2.48 -4.76 13.01
CA HIS A 180 -3.54 -5.20 13.92
C HIS A 180 -3.81 -6.70 13.84
N LEU A 181 -3.15 -7.41 12.93
CA LEU A 181 -3.18 -8.87 12.92
C LEU A 181 -2.27 -9.43 14.00
N THR A 182 -2.64 -10.60 14.50
CA THR A 182 -1.91 -11.34 15.54
C THR A 182 -1.19 -12.52 14.90
N GLU A 183 0.06 -12.74 15.31
CA GLU A 183 0.79 -13.95 14.98
C GLU A 183 0.18 -15.14 15.70
N VAL A 184 -0.22 -16.16 14.94
CA VAL A 184 -0.80 -17.41 15.47
C VAL A 184 0.11 -18.61 15.23
N GLY A 185 1.22 -18.42 14.52
CA GLY A 185 2.19 -19.48 14.29
C GLY A 185 3.32 -19.04 13.39
N ARG A 186 4.46 -19.71 13.55
CA ARG A 186 5.70 -19.44 12.83
C ARG A 186 6.40 -20.74 12.47
N SER A 187 6.96 -20.79 11.28
CA SER A 187 7.92 -21.82 10.88
C SER A 187 9.14 -21.16 10.28
N SER A 188 10.33 -21.63 10.66
CA SER A 188 11.61 -21.06 10.22
C SER A 188 12.36 -22.04 9.34
N HIS A 189 12.92 -21.55 8.25
CA HIS A 189 13.82 -22.31 7.38
C HIS A 189 15.23 -21.71 7.46
N PRO A 190 16.21 -22.42 8.04
CA PRO A 190 17.60 -21.97 8.05
C PRO A 190 18.14 -21.92 6.63
N ASN A 191 18.70 -20.78 6.23
CA ASN A 191 19.27 -20.59 4.89
C ASN A 191 20.76 -20.96 4.81
N GLY A 192 21.33 -21.48 5.90
CA GLY A 192 22.72 -21.92 6.00
C GLY A 192 23.76 -20.80 6.15
N LEU A 193 23.32 -19.54 6.32
CA LEU A 193 24.20 -18.39 6.59
C LEU A 193 24.19 -18.04 8.08
N ASP A 194 25.36 -17.84 8.68
CA ASP A 194 25.43 -17.36 10.06
C ASP A 194 25.26 -15.84 10.16
N ASP A 195 25.08 -15.34 11.38
CA ASP A 195 24.98 -13.91 11.69
C ASP A 195 26.22 -13.08 11.32
N ARG A 196 27.35 -13.73 11.03
CA ARG A 196 28.61 -13.09 10.61
C ARG A 196 28.67 -12.85 9.11
N PHE A 197 27.79 -13.48 8.35
CA PHE A 197 27.64 -13.30 6.90
C PHE A 197 26.87 -12.01 6.56
N ALA A 198 27.24 -10.88 7.16
CA ALA A 198 26.75 -9.57 6.76
C ALA A 198 27.46 -9.14 5.46
N THR A 199 26.91 -9.53 4.32
CA THR A 199 27.42 -9.03 3.03
C THR A 199 26.91 -7.60 2.81
N SER A 200 27.68 -6.77 2.09
CA SER A 200 27.20 -5.45 1.65
C SER A 200 25.92 -5.53 0.81
N CYS A 201 25.66 -6.69 0.19
CA CYS A 201 24.45 -6.93 -0.59
C CYS A 201 23.17 -7.01 0.26
N GLU A 202 23.26 -7.39 1.55
CA GLU A 202 22.09 -7.40 2.46
C GLU A 202 21.62 -5.98 2.80
N GLN A 203 22.52 -4.98 2.72
CA GLN A 203 22.18 -3.56 2.91
C GLN A 203 21.52 -2.95 1.67
N ASP A 204 21.75 -3.56 0.50
CA ASP A 204 21.27 -3.10 -0.81
C ASP A 204 19.97 -3.79 -1.25
N SER A 205 19.31 -4.57 -0.38
CA SER A 205 17.99 -5.14 -0.69
C SER A 205 17.02 -3.98 -0.95
N HIS A 206 16.67 -3.77 -2.23
CA HIS A 206 15.75 -2.71 -2.62
C HIS A 206 14.35 -2.92 -2.04
N ALA A 207 14.01 -4.11 -1.57
CA ALA A 207 12.74 -4.42 -0.95
C ALA A 207 12.70 -3.98 0.53
N ALA A 208 11.60 -3.36 0.93
CA ALA A 208 11.27 -3.26 2.34
C ALA A 208 10.98 -4.68 2.86
N SER A 209 11.59 -5.11 3.97
CA SER A 209 11.07 -6.23 4.73
C SER A 209 10.00 -5.71 5.70
N PHE A 210 9.07 -6.57 6.11
CA PHE A 210 8.27 -6.23 7.29
C PHE A 210 9.17 -6.10 8.51
N GLU A 211 8.79 -5.24 9.46
CA GLU A 211 9.44 -5.19 10.76
C GLU A 211 9.29 -6.57 11.42
N PRO A 212 10.39 -7.23 11.85
CA PRO A 212 10.30 -8.53 12.48
C PRO A 212 9.45 -8.45 13.74
N THR A 213 8.57 -9.43 13.96
CA THR A 213 7.86 -9.56 15.23
C THR A 213 8.76 -10.31 16.22
N THR A 214 9.04 -9.70 17.36
CA THR A 214 9.88 -10.29 18.41
C THR A 214 9.05 -11.16 19.35
N ALA A 215 9.71 -12.04 20.12
CA ALA A 215 9.04 -12.83 21.15
C ALA A 215 8.34 -11.94 22.21
N ASP A 216 8.90 -10.77 22.49
CA ASP A 216 8.31 -9.79 23.40
C ASP A 216 7.02 -9.17 22.81
N ASP A 217 6.98 -8.93 21.50
CA ASP A 217 5.78 -8.44 20.81
C ASP A 217 4.63 -9.46 20.85
N VAL A 218 4.96 -10.75 20.73
CA VAL A 218 3.98 -11.85 20.84
C VAL A 218 3.46 -11.95 22.27
N ALA A 219 4.36 -11.96 23.27
CA ALA A 219 3.97 -12.04 24.68
C ALA A 219 3.07 -10.85 25.09
N ALA A 220 3.37 -9.65 24.62
CA ALA A 220 2.56 -8.46 24.88
C ALA A 220 1.15 -8.53 24.23
N ALA A 221 0.99 -9.28 23.13
CA ALA A 221 -0.30 -9.47 22.48
C ALA A 221 -1.17 -10.55 23.16
N GLU A 222 -0.55 -11.48 23.88
CA GLU A 222 -1.24 -12.54 24.63
C GLU A 222 -1.75 -12.07 26.01
N GLU A 223 -1.21 -10.98 26.57
CA GLU A 223 -1.73 -10.44 27.84
C GLU A 223 -3.13 -9.81 27.63
N PRO A 224 -4.19 -10.34 28.28
CA PRO A 224 -5.47 -9.65 28.33
C PRO A 224 -5.26 -8.31 29.02
N SER A 225 -5.94 -7.28 28.52
CA SER A 225 -6.05 -5.97 29.17
C SER A 225 -6.81 -6.06 30.50
N GLU A 226 -6.20 -6.71 31.51
CA GLU A 226 -6.68 -6.75 32.88
C GLU A 226 -5.91 -5.70 33.70
N ASN A 227 -6.18 -4.42 33.41
CA ASN A 227 -6.19 -3.41 34.48
C ASN A 227 -6.94 -2.13 34.05
N THR A 228 -8.26 -2.18 34.09
CA THR A 228 -9.07 -0.96 34.31
C THR A 228 -10.15 -1.29 35.33
N ALA A 229 -9.74 -1.38 36.58
CA ALA A 229 -10.62 -1.21 37.74
C ALA A 229 -9.78 -0.81 38.97
N ALA A 230 -9.62 0.49 39.17
CA ALA A 230 -9.42 1.09 40.49
C ALA A 230 -9.98 2.52 40.47
#